data_AF-A0A1R0ZAH6-F1
#
_entry.id   AF-A0A1R0ZAH6-F1
#
_cell.length_a   1.000
_cell.length_b   1.000
_cell.length_c   1.000
_cell.angle_alpha   90.00
_cell.angle_beta   90.00
_cell.angle_gamma   90.00
#
_symmetry.space_group_name_H-M   'P 1'
#
loop_
_entity.id
_entity.type
_entity.pdbx_description
1 polymer ?
#
loop_
_entity_poly.entity_id
_entity_poly.type
_entity_poly.pdbx_seq_one_letter_code
_entity_poly.pdbx_strand_id
1 'polypeptide(L)'
;MTILIIIGMAVITFLFRFVPLLLTNHTNGSSKVQALLEYLPIAVLSALTVPGIIQVDPDVNLVGIASGTVAVILVLIRKIPLLFVILGSVSAAILVKMLTLYF
;
A
#
# COMPACT_ATOMS: atom_id res chain seq x y z
N MET A 1 -4.12 -14.10 -26.62
CA MET A 1 -4.61 -14.14 -25.22
C MET A 1 -4.04 -13.00 -24.37
N THR A 2 -2.80 -12.57 -24.59
CA THR A 2 -2.14 -11.44 -23.87
C THR A 2 -2.76 -10.07 -24.17
N ILE A 3 -3.14 -9.79 -25.41
CA ILE A 3 -3.70 -8.48 -25.80
C ILE A 3 -5.01 -8.16 -25.06
N LEU A 4 -5.84 -9.18 -24.81
CA LEU A 4 -7.13 -9.02 -24.14
C LEU A 4 -6.96 -8.66 -22.66
N ILE A 5 -5.96 -9.25 -22.00
CA ILE A 5 -5.61 -8.95 -20.60
C ILE A 5 -5.06 -7.52 -20.49
N ILE A 6 -4.19 -7.11 -21.41
CA ILE A 6 -3.62 -5.76 -21.42
C ILE A 6 -4.72 -4.72 -21.61
N ILE A 7 -5.62 -4.93 -22.58
CA ILE A 7 -6.76 -4.04 -22.82
C ILE A 7 -7.69 -4.01 -21.59
N GLY A 8 -8.00 -5.18 -21.01
CA GLY A 8 -8.84 -5.27 -19.82
C GLY A 8 -8.24 -4.51 -18.62
N MET A 9 -6.95 -4.69 -18.35
CA MET A 9 -6.26 -3.99 -17.26
C MET A 9 -6.19 -2.48 -17.50
N ALA A 10 -5.97 -2.05 -18.75
CA ALA A 10 -5.97 -0.65 -19.13
C ALA A 10 -7.35 0.00 -18.90
N VAL A 11 -8.43 -0.66 -19.35
CA VAL A 11 -9.81 -0.16 -19.18
C VAL A 11 -10.16 -0.04 -17.70
N ILE A 12 -9.89 -1.06 -16.89
CA ILE A 12 -10.22 -1.07 -15.46
C ILE A 12 -9.43 0.02 -14.71
N THR A 13 -8.12 0.14 -14.98
CA THR A 13 -7.26 1.16 -14.34
C THR A 13 -7.70 2.57 -14.72
N PHE A 14 -8.04 2.77 -16.00
CA PHE A 14 -8.54 4.05 -16.49
C PHE A 14 -9.86 4.41 -15.83
N LEU A 15 -10.80 3.46 -15.74
CA LEU A 15 -12.08 3.68 -15.06
C LEU A 15 -11.85 4.12 -13.61
N PHE A 16 -11.08 3.35 -12.83
CA PHE A 16 -10.84 3.68 -11.42
C PHE A 16 -10.14 5.04 -11.21
N ARG A 17 -9.30 5.49 -12.15
CA ARG A 17 -8.64 6.82 -12.06
C ARG A 17 -9.49 7.97 -12.58
N PHE A 18 -10.25 7.77 -13.66
CA PHE A 18 -11.07 8.82 -14.26
C PHE A 18 -12.38 9.04 -13.52
N VAL A 19 -12.94 8.01 -12.87
CA VAL A 19 -14.15 8.15 -12.06
C VAL A 19 -13.98 9.23 -10.96
N PRO A 20 -12.91 9.22 -10.13
CA PRO A 20 -12.65 10.31 -9.17
C PRO A 20 -12.50 11.69 -9.83
N LEU A 21 -11.81 11.77 -10.97
CA LEU A 21 -11.53 13.03 -11.67
C LEU A 21 -12.81 13.64 -12.27
N LEU A 22 -13.66 12.82 -12.88
CA LEU A 22 -14.91 13.25 -13.52
C LEU A 22 -15.98 13.63 -12.49
N LEU A 23 -16.05 12.90 -11.37
CA LEU A 23 -17.00 13.18 -10.29
C LEU A 23 -16.62 14.43 -9.49
N THR A 24 -15.34 14.78 -9.39
CA THR A 24 -14.89 16.02 -8.74
C THR A 24 -15.29 17.26 -9.52
N ASN A 25 -15.38 17.18 -10.85
CA ASN A 25 -15.49 18.37 -11.71
C ASN A 25 -16.93 18.82 -12.02
N HIS A 26 -17.97 18.00 -11.78
CA HIS A 26 -19.29 18.22 -12.37
C HIS A 26 -20.53 18.05 -11.48
N THR A 27 -20.41 17.85 -10.16
CA THR A 27 -21.60 17.52 -9.36
C THR A 27 -21.83 18.42 -8.14
N ASN A 28 -22.95 19.15 -8.19
CA ASN A 28 -23.74 19.61 -7.03
C ASN A 28 -24.55 18.44 -6.39
N GLY A 29 -24.26 17.19 -6.77
CA GLY A 29 -25.01 15.99 -6.40
C GLY A 29 -24.30 15.16 -5.32
N SER A 30 -24.94 15.10 -4.15
CA SER A 30 -24.68 14.22 -3.00
C SER A 30 -23.21 14.09 -2.56
N SER A 31 -22.80 15.03 -1.69
CA SER A 31 -21.55 15.02 -0.91
C SER A 31 -21.14 13.64 -0.36
N LYS A 32 -22.10 12.75 -0.07
CA LYS A 32 -21.83 11.40 0.44
C LYS A 32 -21.06 10.51 -0.53
N VAL A 33 -21.35 10.55 -1.83
CA VAL A 33 -20.70 9.66 -2.82
C VAL A 33 -19.28 10.15 -3.14
N GLN A 34 -19.09 11.46 -3.25
CA GLN A 34 -17.76 12.06 -3.39
C GLN A 34 -16.88 11.75 -2.17
N ALA A 35 -17.41 11.94 -0.96
CA ALA A 35 -16.71 11.60 0.27
C ALA A 35 -16.32 10.11 0.30
N LEU A 36 -17.23 9.20 -0.04
CA LEU A 36 -16.92 7.77 -0.10
C LEU A 36 -15.78 7.48 -1.08
N LEU A 37 -15.77 8.05 -2.28
CA LEU A 37 -14.73 7.80 -3.28
C LEU A 37 -13.38 8.43 -2.93
N GLU A 38 -13.36 9.54 -2.18
CA GLU A 38 -12.13 10.17 -1.69
C GLU A 38 -11.51 9.38 -0.53
N TYR A 39 -12.33 8.85 0.38
CA TYR A 39 -11.84 8.04 1.51
C TYR A 39 -11.56 6.58 1.14
N LEU A 40 -12.12 6.06 0.05
CA LEU A 40 -11.95 4.66 -0.34
C LEU A 40 -10.49 4.28 -0.67
N PRO A 41 -9.71 5.05 -1.46
CA PRO A 41 -8.32 4.73 -1.73
C PRO A 41 -7.46 4.59 -0.47
N ILE A 42 -7.58 5.53 0.49
CA ILE A 42 -6.80 5.50 1.73
C ILE A 42 -7.26 4.37 2.68
N ALA A 43 -8.57 4.10 2.73
CA ALA A 43 -9.12 2.98 3.50
C ALA A 43 -8.67 1.64 2.93
N VAL A 44 -8.68 1.47 1.61
CA VAL A 44 -8.21 0.24 0.95
C VAL A 44 -6.70 0.09 1.12
N LEU A 45 -5.90 1.15 0.95
CA LEU A 45 -4.45 1.06 1.13
C LEU A 45 -4.08 0.61 2.54
N SER A 46 -4.71 1.19 3.57
CA SER A 46 -4.46 0.81 4.97
C SER A 46 -4.97 -0.60 5.29
N ALA A 47 -6.18 -0.96 4.83
CA ALA A 47 -6.74 -2.29 4.99
C ALA A 47 -5.92 -3.40 4.30
N LEU A 48 -5.22 -3.09 3.21
CA LEU A 48 -4.32 -4.04 2.53
C LEU A 48 -2.92 -4.08 3.16
N THR A 49 -2.41 -2.93 3.60
CA THR A 49 -1.04 -2.82 4.14
C THR A 49 -0.91 -3.53 5.49
N VAL A 50 -1.90 -3.38 6.38
CA VAL A 50 -1.89 -4.02 7.71
C VAL A 50 -1.73 -5.54 7.64
N PRO A 51 -2.61 -6.30 6.93
CA PRO A 51 -2.41 -7.74 6.78
C PRO A 51 -1.17 -8.06 5.95
N GLY A 52 -0.83 -7.21 4.96
CA GLY A 52 0.38 -7.38 4.15
C GLY A 52 1.65 -7.43 4.99
N ILE A 53 1.77 -6.61 6.04
CA ILE A 53 2.92 -6.60 6.95
C ILE A 53 2.89 -7.81 7.90
N ILE A 54 1.72 -8.13 8.45
CA ILE A 54 1.59 -9.23 9.42
C ILE A 54 1.82 -10.60 8.77
N GLN A 55 1.42 -10.78 7.51
CA GLN A 55 1.53 -12.03 6.77
C GLN A 55 2.81 -12.13 5.90
N VAL A 56 3.80 -11.26 6.13
CA VAL A 56 5.08 -11.29 5.37
C VAL A 56 5.77 -12.65 5.45
N ASP A 57 5.75 -13.28 6.64
CA ASP A 57 6.37 -14.58 6.85
C ASP A 57 5.42 -15.46 7.70
N PRO A 58 4.95 -16.62 7.19
CA PRO A 58 4.01 -17.47 7.91
C PRO A 58 4.63 -18.17 9.12
N ASP A 59 5.96 -18.34 9.14
CA ASP A 59 6.68 -19.03 10.21
C ASP A 59 7.13 -18.08 11.33
N VAL A 60 7.33 -16.80 11.02
CA VAL A 60 7.91 -15.81 11.95
C VAL A 60 7.21 -14.45 11.85
N ASN A 61 6.12 -14.28 12.62
CA ASN A 61 5.38 -13.01 12.70
C ASN A 61 6.26 -11.82 13.18
N LEU A 62 7.39 -12.08 13.84
CA LEU A 62 8.32 -11.03 14.28
C LEU A 62 8.94 -10.24 13.10
N VAL A 63 9.11 -10.86 11.93
CA VAL A 63 9.68 -10.20 10.74
C VAL A 63 8.78 -9.06 10.27
N GLY A 64 7.46 -9.30 10.26
CA GLY A 64 6.46 -8.30 9.91
C GLY A 64 6.44 -7.13 10.89
N ILE A 65 6.41 -7.41 12.19
CA ILE A 65 6.36 -6.37 13.23
C ILE A 65 7.63 -5.51 13.19
N ALA A 66 8.81 -6.13 13.05
CA ALA A 66 10.07 -5.40 13.02
C ALA A 66 10.19 -4.50 11.78
N SER A 67 9.90 -5.03 10.59
CA SER A 67 9.97 -4.27 9.34
C SER A 67 8.93 -3.14 9.28
N GLY A 68 7.71 -3.37 9.77
CA GLY A 68 6.67 -2.36 9.90
C GLY A 68 7.04 -1.25 10.89
N THR A 69 7.60 -1.60 12.05
CA THR A 69 8.05 -0.62 13.05
C THR A 69 9.17 0.25 12.48
N VAL A 70 10.14 -0.35 11.80
CA VAL A 70 11.23 0.37 11.13
C VAL A 70 10.69 1.31 10.04
N ALA A 71 9.71 0.87 9.25
CA ALA A 71 9.07 1.73 8.24
C ALA A 71 8.39 2.95 8.87
N VAL A 72 7.64 2.77 9.97
CA VAL A 72 6.97 3.86 10.69
C VAL A 72 7.98 4.84 11.28
N ILE A 73 9.07 4.33 11.87
CA ILE A 73 10.12 5.19 12.43
C ILE A 73 10.80 6.00 11.32
N LEU A 74 11.19 5.36 10.22
CA LEU A 74 11.85 6.05 9.11
C LEU A 74 10.95 7.09 8.44
N VAL A 75 9.65 6.81 8.28
CA VAL A 75 8.73 7.77 7.66
C VAL A 75 8.46 8.99 8.54
N LEU A 76 8.55 8.83 9.86
CA LEU A 76 8.36 9.93 10.83
C LEU A 76 9.51 10.94 10.79
N ILE A 77 10.69 10.51 10.35
CA ILE A 77 11.86 11.38 10.21
C ILE A 77 11.67 12.28 8.99
N ARG A 78 11.57 13.59 9.22
CA ARG A 78 11.41 14.57 8.14
C ARG A 78 12.55 14.47 7.12
N LYS A 79 12.20 14.50 5.83
CA LYS A 79 13.06 14.53 4.62
C LYS A 79 13.60 13.20 4.08
N ILE A 80 13.20 12.04 4.61
CA ILE A 80 13.61 10.76 4.01
C ILE A 80 12.75 10.46 2.77
N PRO A 81 13.33 10.22 1.58
CA PRO A 81 12.57 9.79 0.41
C PRO A 81 11.95 8.41 0.64
N LEU A 82 10.74 8.18 0.13
CA LEU A 82 10.01 6.90 0.30
C LEU A 82 10.85 5.68 -0.09
N LEU A 83 11.69 5.80 -1.12
CA LEU A 83 12.60 4.72 -1.54
C LEU A 83 13.56 4.27 -0.42
N PHE A 84 14.11 5.21 0.35
CA PHE A 84 14.99 4.88 1.48
C PHE A 84 14.22 4.24 2.64
N VAL A 85 12.97 4.66 2.87
CA VAL A 85 12.09 4.02 3.86
C VAL A 85 11.86 2.54 3.50
N ILE A 86 11.55 2.28 2.23
CA ILE A 86 11.33 0.91 1.73
C ILE A 86 12.60 0.09 1.88
N LEU A 87 13.75 0.60 1.43
CA LEU A 87 15.04 -0.10 1.55
C LEU A 87 15.40 -0.40 3.02
N GLY A 88 15.19 0.54 3.93
CA GLY A 88 15.42 0.34 5.35
C GLY A 88 14.51 -0.73 5.96
N SER A 89 13.22 -0.68 5.64
CA SER A 89 12.24 -1.67 6.11
C SER A 89 12.53 -3.08 5.60
N VAL A 90 12.88 -3.23 4.31
CA VAL A 90 13.25 -4.52 3.71
C VAL A 90 14.55 -5.05 4.31
N SER A 91 15.55 -4.18 4.52
CA SER A 91 16.81 -4.58 5.15
C SER A 91 16.59 -5.10 6.58
N ALA A 92 15.71 -4.43 7.35
CA ALA A 92 15.33 -4.89 8.68
C ALA A 92 14.60 -6.25 8.63
N ALA A 93 13.71 -6.47 7.65
CA ALA A 93 13.04 -7.76 7.46
C ALA A 93 14.07 -8.89 7.22
N ILE A 94 15.05 -8.64 6.36
CA ILE A 94 16.11 -9.62 6.03
C ILE A 94 16.98 -9.92 7.25
N LEU A 95 17.39 -8.89 8.01
CA LEU A 95 18.21 -9.06 9.21
C LEU A 95 17.50 -9.90 10.28
N VAL A 96 16.22 -9.61 10.54
CA VAL A 96 15.43 -10.36 11.51
C VAL A 96 15.22 -11.80 11.05
N LYS A 97 14.91 -12.00 9.76
CA LYS A 97 14.77 -13.33 9.19
C LYS A 97 16.06 -14.14 9.29
N MET A 98 17.22 -13.56 8.98
CA MET A 98 18.50 -14.24 9.12
C MET A 98 18.82 -14.61 10.57
N LEU A 99 18.52 -13.73 11.52
CA LEU A 99 18.74 -14.00 12.94
C LEU A 99 17.87 -15.16 13.44
N THR A 100 16.61 -15.23 13.00
CA THR A 100 15.69 -16.33 13.35
C THR A 100 15.98 -17.63 12.62
N LEU A 101 16.56 -17.61 11.41
CA LEU A 101 16.94 -18.83 10.68
C LEU A 101 18.26 -19.43 11.19
N TYR A 102 19.11 -18.62 11.82
CA TYR A 102 20.38 -19.06 12.42
C TYR A 102 20.20 -19.69 13.82
N PHE A 103 19.03 -19.54 14.45
CA PHE A 103 18.70 -20.06 15.78
C PHE A 103 17.59 -21.10 15.71
#